data_AF-A0A932GL26-F1
#
_entry.id   AF-A0A932GL26-F1
#
_cell.length_a   1.000
_cell.length_b   1.000
_cell.length_c   1.000
_cell.angle_alpha   90.00
_cell.angle_beta   90.00
_cell.angle_gamma   90.00
#
_symmetry.space_group_name_H-M   'P 1'
#
loop_
_entity.id
_entity.type
_entity.pdbx_description
1 polymer ?
#
loop_
_entity_poly.entity_id
_entity_poly.type
_entity_poly.pdbx_seq_one_letter_code
_entity_poly.pdbx_strand_id
1 'polypeptide(L)'
;LLDPADVRGLNPPTPPEWYTEFKYAEQQAMTRALTVLPEVAAAYADAFGAPPRGLLDVTEGERRCVLVTMGSLAKTARRAVRELAAEGVPAALCKIRVYRPFPVEALREVLAGAEVVVTLDRNCATGAHGALYEEVRSALYGLPRPPRVHGVIAGLGGRDVTVSQLKDLIQRAARRSSPFDAPDGAAHWLGLTRDRVRDESPQFHPVARR
;
A
#
# COMPACT_ATOMS: atom_id res chain seq x y z
N LEU A 1 33.05 -6.28 8.86
CA LEU A 1 32.34 -7.58 8.95
C LEU A 1 33.26 -8.73 8.55
N LEU A 2 34.10 -8.54 7.52
CA LEU A 2 35.23 -9.42 7.23
C LEU A 2 36.51 -8.69 7.66
N ASP A 3 37.18 -9.23 8.67
CA ASP A 3 38.44 -8.73 9.19
C ASP A 3 39.40 -9.92 9.33
N PRO A 4 40.55 -9.94 8.62
CA PRO A 4 41.55 -11.00 8.76
C PRO A 4 42.14 -11.13 10.17
N ALA A 5 42.07 -10.06 10.99
CA ALA A 5 42.50 -10.07 12.38
C ALA A 5 41.42 -10.57 13.36
N ASP A 6 40.14 -10.62 12.94
CA ASP A 6 39.00 -11.13 13.72
C ASP A 6 38.12 -12.00 12.82
N VAL A 7 38.56 -13.24 12.60
CA VAL A 7 37.90 -14.16 11.67
C VAL A 7 36.59 -14.67 12.27
N ARG A 8 35.47 -14.40 11.56
CA ARG A 8 34.13 -14.87 11.93
C ARG A 8 33.51 -15.70 10.81
N GLY A 9 32.77 -16.75 11.21
CA GLY A 9 31.92 -17.51 10.29
C GLY A 9 30.67 -16.72 9.92
N LEU A 10 30.41 -16.54 8.63
CA LEU A 10 29.21 -15.89 8.11
C LEU A 10 28.32 -16.93 7.43
N ASN A 11 27.03 -16.94 7.77
CA ASN A 11 26.02 -17.85 7.23
C ASN A 11 26.40 -19.35 7.32
N PRO A 12 26.80 -19.87 8.51
CA PRO A 12 26.99 -21.31 8.66
C PRO A 12 25.66 -22.06 8.46
N PRO A 13 25.70 -23.34 8.01
CA PRO A 13 24.54 -24.20 8.08
C PRO A 13 23.93 -24.17 9.48
N THR A 14 22.65 -23.83 9.55
CA THR A 14 21.96 -23.60 10.83
C THR A 14 21.02 -24.77 11.09
N PRO A 15 21.21 -25.54 12.17
CA PRO A 15 20.36 -26.68 12.45
C PRO A 15 19.01 -26.24 13.07
N PRO A 16 18.00 -27.13 13.09
CA PRO A 16 16.65 -26.78 13.52
C PRO A 16 16.56 -26.21 14.94
N GLU A 17 17.48 -26.55 15.84
CA GLU A 17 17.48 -26.09 17.25
C GLU A 17 17.80 -24.60 17.41
N TRP A 18 18.29 -23.94 16.35
CA TRP A 18 18.68 -22.52 16.38
C TRP A 18 17.97 -21.67 15.32
N TYR A 19 17.40 -22.27 14.28
CA TYR A 19 16.89 -21.51 13.12
C TYR A 19 15.75 -20.56 13.49
N THR A 20 14.89 -20.97 14.43
CA THR A 20 13.78 -20.15 14.92
C THR A 20 14.28 -18.91 15.65
N GLU A 21 15.31 -19.06 16.49
CA GLU A 21 15.94 -18.01 17.27
C GLU A 21 16.62 -16.98 16.36
N PHE A 22 17.28 -17.44 15.29
CA PHE A 22 17.83 -16.56 14.26
C PHE A 22 16.74 -15.75 13.55
N LYS A 23 15.62 -16.39 13.17
CA LYS A 23 14.50 -15.68 12.54
C LYS A 23 13.83 -14.68 13.50
N TYR A 24 13.75 -15.00 14.78
CA TYR A 24 13.28 -14.06 15.79
C TYR A 24 14.23 -12.86 15.91
N ALA A 25 15.55 -13.09 15.95
CA ALA A 25 16.54 -12.00 16.00
C ALA A 25 16.48 -11.11 14.74
N GLU A 26 16.33 -11.69 13.56
CA GLU A 26 16.09 -10.96 12.30
C GLU A 26 14.81 -10.11 12.37
N GLN A 27 13.71 -10.69 12.86
CA GLN A 27 12.43 -9.99 13.05
C GLN A 27 12.59 -8.81 14.00
N GLN A 28 13.23 -9.00 15.16
CA GLN A 28 13.48 -7.94 16.13
C GLN A 28 14.36 -6.82 15.53
N ALA A 29 15.38 -7.17 14.75
CA ALA A 29 16.21 -6.19 14.05
C ALA A 29 15.40 -5.40 13.01
N MET A 30 14.53 -6.06 12.24
CA MET A 30 13.64 -5.42 11.30
C MET A 30 12.65 -4.48 12.00
N THR A 31 12.03 -4.91 13.11
CA THR A 31 11.10 -4.06 13.89
C THR A 31 11.78 -2.80 14.43
N ARG A 32 13.01 -2.92 14.95
CA ARG A 32 13.79 -1.75 15.42
C ARG A 32 14.07 -0.71 14.33
N ALA A 33 14.02 -1.09 13.06
CA ALA A 33 14.21 -0.13 11.97
C ALA A 33 13.15 1.00 11.99
N LEU A 34 11.94 0.77 12.53
CA LEU A 34 10.92 1.83 12.66
C LEU A 34 11.38 3.01 13.52
N THR A 35 12.25 2.78 14.51
CA THR A 35 12.74 3.84 15.41
C THR A 35 13.99 4.53 14.83
N VAL A 36 14.85 3.76 14.16
CA VAL A 36 16.10 4.28 13.58
C VAL A 36 15.86 5.09 12.31
N LEU A 37 14.86 4.72 11.49
CA LEU A 37 14.60 5.37 10.20
C LEU A 37 14.27 6.88 10.34
N PRO A 38 13.42 7.33 11.29
CA PRO A 38 13.21 8.75 11.55
C PRO A 38 14.49 9.51 11.94
N GLU A 39 15.35 8.91 12.78
CA GLU A 39 16.62 9.52 13.21
C GLU A 39 17.57 9.73 12.03
N VAL A 40 17.73 8.69 11.20
CA VAL A 40 18.56 8.76 9.97
C VAL A 40 17.98 9.78 8.99
N ALA A 41 16.66 9.83 8.86
CA ALA A 41 16.01 10.79 7.97
C ALA A 41 16.20 12.25 8.43
N ALA A 42 16.23 12.50 9.74
CA ALA A 42 16.53 13.80 10.31
C ALA A 42 18.00 14.18 10.06
N ALA A 43 18.94 13.28 10.35
CA ALA A 43 20.37 13.52 10.08
C ALA A 43 20.65 13.79 8.60
N TYR A 44 19.95 13.10 7.70
CA TYR A 44 20.02 13.37 6.26
C TYR A 44 19.44 14.75 5.91
N ALA A 45 18.30 15.14 6.49
CA ALA A 45 17.70 16.44 6.27
C ALA A 45 18.67 17.58 6.66
N ASP A 46 19.30 17.46 7.83
CA ASP A 46 20.26 18.44 8.34
C ASP A 46 21.51 18.53 7.47
N ALA A 47 22.07 17.38 7.06
CA ALA A 47 23.28 17.35 6.25
C ALA A 47 23.11 17.92 4.83
N PHE A 48 21.89 17.81 4.26
CA PHE A 48 21.64 18.15 2.86
C PHE A 48 20.67 19.32 2.66
N GLY A 49 20.19 19.97 3.73
CA GLY A 49 19.19 21.05 3.66
C GLY A 49 17.87 20.60 3.03
N ALA A 50 17.51 19.32 3.20
CA ALA A 50 16.29 18.74 2.65
C ALA A 50 15.20 18.64 3.71
N PRO A 51 13.90 18.65 3.37
CA PRO A 51 12.86 18.41 4.36
C PRO A 51 12.96 16.97 4.93
N PRO A 52 12.75 16.79 6.24
CA PRO A 52 12.79 15.47 6.87
C PRO A 52 11.73 14.56 6.27
N ARG A 53 12.10 13.29 6.08
CA ARG A 53 11.23 12.29 5.44
C ARG A 53 10.92 11.17 6.43
N GLY A 54 9.67 11.10 6.87
CA GLY A 54 9.23 10.05 7.78
C GLY A 54 8.95 8.70 7.09
N LEU A 55 8.37 7.79 7.89
CA LEU A 55 7.87 6.47 7.46
C LEU A 55 6.75 6.60 6.40
N LEU A 56 6.01 7.71 6.47
CA LEU A 56 4.90 8.08 5.61
C LEU A 56 5.11 9.51 5.09
N ASP A 57 4.52 9.82 3.94
CA ASP A 57 4.47 11.15 3.35
C ASP A 57 3.01 11.48 3.04
N VAL A 58 2.42 12.39 3.82
CA VAL A 58 0.98 12.63 3.88
C VAL A 58 0.67 14.05 3.44
N THR A 59 -0.41 14.26 2.69
CA THR A 59 -0.89 15.62 2.41
C THR A 59 -1.60 16.22 3.63
N GLU A 60 -1.47 17.53 3.78
CA GLU A 60 -2.23 18.29 4.78
C GLU A 60 -3.72 18.41 4.38
N GLY A 61 -4.56 18.79 5.35
CA GLY A 61 -6.00 19.00 5.14
C GLY A 61 -6.89 17.87 5.66
N GLU A 62 -8.19 17.99 5.40
CA GLU A 62 -9.22 17.04 5.82
C GLU A 62 -9.10 15.69 5.10
N ARG A 63 -9.23 14.59 5.85
CA ARG A 63 -8.85 13.23 5.42
C ARG A 63 -10.04 12.27 5.35
N ARG A 64 -11.19 12.74 4.84
CA ARG A 64 -12.40 11.89 4.76
C ARG A 64 -12.20 10.70 3.82
N CYS A 65 -11.58 10.93 2.65
CA CYS A 65 -11.13 9.88 1.74
C CYS A 65 -9.61 9.90 1.60
N VAL A 66 -8.93 8.81 1.99
CA VAL A 66 -7.46 8.72 1.93
C VAL A 66 -7.02 7.78 0.83
N LEU A 67 -6.26 8.29 -0.13
CA LEU A 67 -5.58 7.50 -1.13
C LEU A 67 -4.22 7.02 -0.58
N VAL A 68 -4.00 5.71 -0.51
CA VAL A 68 -2.77 5.10 -0.01
C VAL A 68 -2.01 4.47 -1.18
N THR A 69 -0.76 4.87 -1.39
CA THR A 69 0.06 4.32 -2.49
C THR A 69 1.55 4.43 -2.20
N MET A 70 2.39 3.97 -3.13
CA MET A 70 3.84 3.97 -3.02
C MET A 70 4.53 4.27 -4.36
N GLY A 71 5.82 4.61 -4.29
CA GLY A 71 6.65 4.88 -5.45
C GLY A 71 6.19 6.10 -6.26
N SER A 72 6.41 6.06 -7.58
CA SER A 72 6.12 7.19 -8.48
C SER A 72 4.64 7.52 -8.67
N LEU A 73 3.72 6.57 -8.43
CA LEU A 73 2.27 6.80 -8.55
C LEU A 73 1.78 7.86 -7.56
N ALA A 74 2.47 7.99 -6.42
CA ALA A 74 2.23 9.03 -5.43
C ALA A 74 2.33 10.46 -6.00
N LYS A 75 3.12 10.68 -7.07
CA LYS A 75 3.25 12.01 -7.70
C LYS A 75 1.94 12.41 -8.40
N THR A 76 1.37 11.52 -9.20
CA THR A 76 0.07 11.74 -9.85
C THR A 76 -1.04 11.85 -8.82
N ALA A 77 -1.04 10.96 -7.83
CA ALA A 77 -1.99 10.95 -6.73
C ALA A 77 -2.00 12.28 -5.94
N ARG A 78 -0.81 12.82 -5.63
CA ARG A 78 -0.68 14.11 -4.93
C ARG A 78 -1.32 15.25 -5.72
N ARG A 79 -1.11 15.25 -7.04
CA ARG A 79 -1.72 16.25 -7.92
C ARG A 79 -3.25 16.12 -7.93
N ALA A 80 -3.79 14.91 -8.05
CA ALA A 80 -5.23 14.66 -8.04
C ALA A 80 -5.89 15.09 -6.72
N VAL A 81 -5.29 14.73 -5.58
CA VAL A 81 -5.76 15.11 -4.25
C VAL A 81 -5.72 16.64 -4.07
N ARG A 82 -4.64 17.30 -4.49
CA ARG A 82 -4.54 18.76 -4.42
C ARG A 82 -5.62 19.48 -5.25
N GLU A 83 -5.88 18.99 -6.47
CA GLU A 83 -6.93 19.54 -7.33
C GLU A 83 -8.32 19.33 -6.71
N LEU A 84 -8.59 18.15 -6.13
CA LEU A 84 -9.83 17.88 -5.41
C LEU A 84 -10.01 18.75 -4.15
N ALA A 85 -8.93 18.96 -3.39
CA ALA A 85 -8.97 19.83 -2.23
C ALA A 85 -9.32 21.29 -2.62
N ALA A 86 -8.78 21.78 -3.74
CA ALA A 86 -9.16 23.09 -4.30
C ALA A 86 -10.63 23.15 -4.77
N GLU A 87 -11.24 22.00 -5.07
CA GLU A 87 -12.67 21.85 -5.40
C GLU A 87 -13.56 21.63 -4.16
N GLY A 88 -12.99 21.68 -2.95
CA GLY A 88 -13.73 21.46 -1.70
C GLY A 88 -14.04 19.99 -1.38
N VAL A 89 -13.38 19.03 -2.05
CA VAL A 89 -13.52 17.61 -1.78
C VAL A 89 -12.47 17.18 -0.72
N PRO A 90 -12.89 16.66 0.45
CA PRO A 90 -11.98 16.29 1.54
C PRO A 90 -11.24 14.98 1.26
N ALA A 91 -10.22 15.07 0.41
CA ALA A 91 -9.35 13.96 0.04
C ALA A 91 -7.92 14.19 0.52
N ALA A 92 -7.23 13.11 0.87
CA ALA A 92 -5.82 13.13 1.24
C ALA A 92 -5.04 12.01 0.56
N LEU A 93 -3.72 12.19 0.44
CA LEU A 93 -2.78 11.15 0.04
C LEU A 93 -1.96 10.74 1.26
N CYS A 94 -1.80 9.43 1.46
CA CYS A 94 -0.79 8.83 2.33
C CYS A 94 0.16 7.97 1.48
N LYS A 95 1.37 8.46 1.25
CA LYS A 95 2.42 7.72 0.55
C LYS A 95 3.21 6.90 1.54
N ILE A 96 3.23 5.57 1.36
CA ILE A 96 4.12 4.67 2.10
C ILE A 96 5.56 4.89 1.62
N ARG A 97 6.47 5.22 2.55
CA ARG A 97 7.91 5.37 2.27
C ARG A 97 8.68 4.11 2.66
N VAL A 98 8.24 3.45 3.73
CA VAL A 98 8.85 2.24 4.29
C VAL A 98 7.79 1.13 4.23
N TYR A 99 8.05 0.09 3.43
CA TYR A 99 7.12 -1.04 3.31
C TYR A 99 7.43 -2.14 4.33
N ARG A 100 8.71 -2.30 4.71
CA ARG A 100 9.19 -3.25 5.71
C ARG A 100 10.23 -2.57 6.60
N PRO A 101 10.08 -2.62 7.93
CA PRO A 101 8.86 -3.00 8.65
C PRO A 101 7.66 -2.12 8.24
N PHE A 102 6.46 -2.68 8.16
CA PHE A 102 5.27 -1.91 7.76
C PHE A 102 4.85 -0.97 8.91
N PRO A 103 4.62 0.33 8.68
CA PRO A 103 4.43 1.32 9.73
C PRO A 103 2.96 1.34 10.22
N VAL A 104 2.53 0.29 10.91
CA VAL A 104 1.12 0.07 11.31
C VAL A 104 0.58 1.22 12.17
N GLU A 105 1.32 1.61 13.21
CA GLU A 105 0.89 2.64 14.17
C GLU A 105 0.76 4.00 13.49
N ALA A 106 1.81 4.42 12.77
CA ALA A 106 1.78 5.68 12.02
C ALA A 106 0.69 5.70 10.95
N LEU A 107 0.42 4.56 10.29
CA LEU A 107 -0.66 4.46 9.31
C LEU A 107 -2.03 4.61 10.00
N ARG A 108 -2.25 3.95 11.14
CA ARG A 108 -3.50 4.07 11.91
C ARG A 108 -3.75 5.50 12.36
N GLU A 109 -2.73 6.22 12.80
CA GLU A 109 -2.83 7.63 13.17
C GLU A 109 -3.24 8.51 11.98
N VAL A 110 -2.65 8.27 10.81
CA VAL A 110 -2.99 9.02 9.58
C VAL A 110 -4.42 8.75 9.12
N LEU A 111 -4.89 7.50 9.27
CA LEU A 111 -6.21 7.05 8.85
C LEU A 111 -7.29 7.26 9.93
N ALA A 112 -6.94 7.79 11.10
CA ALA A 112 -7.89 8.07 12.16
C ALA A 112 -8.96 9.07 11.67
N GLY A 113 -10.23 8.67 11.77
CA GLY A 113 -11.36 9.50 11.31
C GLY A 113 -11.61 9.47 9.80
N ALA A 114 -10.81 8.74 9.02
CA ALA A 114 -11.14 8.50 7.62
C ALA A 114 -12.43 7.67 7.51
N GLU A 115 -13.26 7.98 6.51
CA GLU A 115 -14.44 7.17 6.19
C GLU A 115 -14.11 6.10 5.14
N VAL A 116 -13.23 6.47 4.20
CA VAL A 116 -12.86 5.64 3.05
C VAL A 116 -11.35 5.68 2.83
N VAL A 117 -10.77 4.52 2.56
CA VAL A 117 -9.38 4.34 2.16
C VAL A 117 -9.36 3.66 0.80
N VAL A 118 -8.61 4.23 -0.13
CA VAL A 118 -8.41 3.66 -1.46
C VAL A 118 -6.92 3.35 -1.62
N THR A 119 -6.58 2.09 -1.84
CA THR A 119 -5.19 1.68 -2.07
C THR A 119 -4.93 1.59 -3.57
N LEU A 120 -3.79 2.12 -4.02
CA LEU A 120 -3.33 1.99 -5.40
C LEU A 120 -2.09 1.11 -5.47
N ASP A 121 -2.27 -0.06 -6.05
CA ASP A 121 -1.24 -1.07 -6.20
C ASP A 121 -0.75 -1.14 -7.65
N ARG A 122 0.57 -1.10 -7.81
CA ARG A 122 1.26 -1.43 -9.06
C ARG A 122 1.74 -2.86 -9.09
N ASN A 123 1.02 -3.73 -8.40
CA ASN A 123 1.18 -5.17 -8.45
C ASN A 123 -0.20 -5.83 -8.35
N CYS A 124 -0.21 -7.13 -8.57
CA CYS A 124 -1.37 -7.99 -8.33
C CYS A 124 -0.84 -9.31 -7.81
N ALA A 125 -1.34 -9.78 -6.68
CA ALA A 125 -1.25 -11.18 -6.30
C ALA A 125 -2.42 -11.91 -6.98
N THR A 126 -2.15 -12.64 -8.06
CA THR A 126 -3.20 -13.34 -8.83
C THR A 126 -4.03 -14.24 -7.91
N GLY A 127 -5.36 -14.07 -7.93
CA GLY A 127 -6.28 -14.73 -6.99
C GLY A 127 -6.56 -13.95 -5.70
N ALA A 128 -5.93 -12.79 -5.51
CA ALA A 128 -6.14 -11.85 -4.41
C ALA A 128 -6.12 -10.40 -4.94
N HIS A 129 -5.71 -9.43 -4.11
CA HIS A 129 -5.59 -8.01 -4.46
C HIS A 129 -4.12 -7.60 -4.67
N GLY A 130 -3.85 -6.30 -4.60
CA GLY A 130 -2.49 -5.77 -4.50
C GLY A 130 -1.90 -5.95 -3.10
N ALA A 131 -0.58 -5.95 -2.99
CA ALA A 131 0.08 -6.24 -1.71
C ALA A 131 -0.12 -5.12 -0.69
N LEU A 132 -0.17 -3.86 -1.12
CA LEU A 132 -0.42 -2.74 -0.23
C LEU A 132 -1.85 -2.77 0.33
N TYR A 133 -2.83 -3.13 -0.50
CA TYR A 133 -4.20 -3.35 -0.03
C TYR A 133 -4.26 -4.33 1.15
N GLU A 134 -3.61 -5.49 1.03
CA GLU A 134 -3.62 -6.51 2.08
C GLU A 134 -2.93 -6.04 3.36
N GLU A 135 -1.80 -5.32 3.24
CA GLU A 135 -1.12 -4.71 4.39
C GLU A 135 -1.98 -3.65 5.09
N VAL A 136 -2.65 -2.79 4.33
CA VAL A 136 -3.53 -1.76 4.89
C VAL A 136 -4.74 -2.40 5.59
N ARG A 137 -5.33 -3.44 5.02
CA ARG A 137 -6.41 -4.19 5.68
C ARG A 137 -5.94 -4.86 6.96
N SER A 138 -4.79 -5.54 6.92
CA SER A 138 -4.19 -6.16 8.10
C SER A 138 -3.89 -5.12 9.18
N ALA A 139 -3.33 -3.98 8.82
CA ALA A 139 -3.07 -2.87 9.72
C ALA A 139 -4.35 -2.31 10.34
N LEU A 140 -5.49 -2.29 9.64
CA LEU A 140 -6.76 -1.79 10.17
C LEU A 140 -7.58 -2.85 10.93
N TYR A 141 -7.18 -4.12 10.86
CA TYR A 141 -7.88 -5.21 11.53
C TYR A 141 -7.91 -5.02 13.06
N GLY A 142 -9.06 -5.33 13.67
CA GLY A 142 -9.29 -5.18 15.10
C GLY A 142 -9.64 -3.76 15.57
N LEU A 143 -9.66 -2.75 14.68
CA LEU A 143 -10.17 -1.43 15.03
C LEU A 143 -11.70 -1.47 15.23
N PRO A 144 -12.26 -0.71 16.18
CA PRO A 144 -13.70 -0.74 16.47
C PRO A 144 -14.56 -0.09 15.37
N ARG A 145 -13.99 0.88 14.63
CA ARG A 145 -14.66 1.59 13.53
C ARG A 145 -13.66 1.82 12.38
N PRO A 146 -13.25 0.77 11.66
CA PRO A 146 -12.32 0.92 10.56
C PRO A 146 -13.00 1.64 9.37
N PRO A 147 -12.25 2.41 8.57
CA PRO A 147 -12.77 2.94 7.31
C PRO A 147 -13.11 1.80 6.33
N ARG A 148 -13.96 2.08 5.34
CA ARG A 148 -14.09 1.17 4.19
C ARG A 148 -12.79 1.19 3.41
N VAL A 149 -12.29 0.02 3.00
CA VAL A 149 -11.02 -0.11 2.27
C VAL A 149 -11.27 -0.68 0.88
N HIS A 150 -10.90 0.07 -0.16
CA HIS A 150 -11.00 -0.36 -1.56
C HIS A 150 -9.61 -0.59 -2.15
N GLY A 151 -9.45 -1.73 -2.84
CA GLY A 151 -8.22 -2.13 -3.53
C GLY A 151 -8.29 -1.83 -5.02
N VAL A 152 -7.32 -1.06 -5.53
CA VAL A 152 -7.24 -0.71 -6.95
C VAL A 152 -5.89 -1.10 -7.52
N ILE A 153 -5.92 -1.98 -8.52
CA ILE A 153 -4.76 -2.34 -9.32
C ILE A 153 -4.67 -1.35 -10.47
N ALA A 154 -3.53 -0.67 -10.59
CA ALA A 154 -3.32 0.37 -11.58
C ALA A 154 -1.88 0.36 -12.10
N GLY A 155 -1.65 0.90 -13.30
CA GLY A 155 -0.30 1.17 -13.81
C GLY A 155 0.59 -0.05 -14.07
N LEU A 156 0.00 -1.24 -14.23
CA LEU A 156 0.73 -2.46 -14.59
C LEU A 156 1.37 -2.33 -15.98
N GLY A 157 2.59 -2.86 -16.12
CA GLY A 157 3.33 -2.84 -17.39
C GLY A 157 3.61 -1.44 -17.93
N GLY A 158 3.65 -0.42 -17.06
CA GLY A 158 3.87 0.97 -17.46
C GLY A 158 2.65 1.67 -18.06
N ARG A 159 1.45 1.09 -17.93
CA ARG A 159 0.21 1.78 -18.31
C ARG A 159 0.08 3.11 -17.56
N ASP A 160 -0.34 4.14 -18.28
CA ASP A 160 -0.48 5.46 -17.68
C ASP A 160 -1.65 5.49 -16.67
N VAL A 161 -1.46 6.29 -15.62
CA VAL A 161 -2.48 6.58 -14.62
C VAL A 161 -2.59 8.09 -14.52
N THR A 162 -3.70 8.62 -15.03
CA THR A 162 -3.90 10.06 -15.18
C THR A 162 -4.50 10.68 -13.92
N VAL A 163 -4.30 11.99 -13.76
CA VAL A 163 -4.93 12.78 -12.69
C VAL A 163 -6.46 12.65 -12.74
N SER A 164 -7.06 12.77 -13.93
CA SER A 164 -8.50 12.67 -14.13
C SER A 164 -9.08 11.33 -13.65
N GLN A 165 -8.41 10.22 -14.00
CA GLN A 165 -8.79 8.88 -13.53
C GLN A 165 -8.77 8.77 -12.00
N LEU A 166 -7.75 9.33 -11.34
CA LEU A 166 -7.65 9.30 -9.88
C LEU A 166 -8.69 10.19 -9.21
N LYS A 167 -9.03 11.34 -9.79
CA LYS A 167 -10.10 12.21 -9.28
C LYS A 167 -11.45 11.50 -9.32
N ASP A 168 -11.79 10.92 -10.46
CA ASP A 168 -13.02 10.15 -10.66
C ASP A 168 -13.06 8.91 -9.75
N LEU A 169 -11.94 8.23 -9.55
CA LEU A 169 -11.81 7.13 -8.58
C LEU A 169 -12.16 7.59 -7.15
N ILE A 170 -11.54 8.68 -6.67
CA ILE A 170 -11.77 9.21 -5.31
C ILE A 170 -13.23 9.61 -5.12
N GLN A 171 -13.81 10.34 -6.07
CA GLN A 171 -15.20 10.77 -6.00
C GLN A 171 -16.19 9.61 -6.00
N ARG A 172 -15.92 8.53 -6.76
CA ARG A 172 -16.74 7.30 -6.74
C ARG A 172 -16.57 6.50 -5.46
N ALA A 173 -15.37 6.47 -4.89
CA ALA A 173 -15.09 5.75 -3.64
C ALA A 173 -15.76 6.43 -2.43
N ALA A 174 -15.84 7.76 -2.42
CA ALA A 174 -16.46 8.52 -1.35
C ALA A 174 -18.01 8.37 -1.29
N ARG A 175 -18.65 7.80 -2.32
CA ARG A 175 -20.11 7.60 -2.33
C ARG A 175 -20.53 6.57 -1.28
N ARG A 176 -21.73 6.75 -0.72
CA ARG A 176 -22.31 5.83 0.29
C ARG A 176 -22.66 4.45 -0.29
N SER A 177 -23.02 4.41 -1.57
CA SER A 177 -23.06 3.20 -2.39
C SER A 177 -22.00 3.38 -3.46
N SER A 178 -20.84 2.81 -3.21
CA SER A 178 -19.70 2.86 -4.10
C SER A 178 -19.77 1.71 -5.10
N PRO A 179 -19.37 1.91 -6.38
CA PRO A 179 -19.17 0.80 -7.31
C PRO A 179 -18.05 -0.16 -6.86
N PHE A 180 -17.28 0.22 -5.83
CA PHE A 180 -16.26 -0.62 -5.20
C PHE A 180 -16.77 -1.41 -3.99
N ASP A 181 -18.05 -1.28 -3.63
CA ASP A 181 -18.71 -2.06 -2.56
C ASP A 181 -19.14 -3.47 -3.04
N ALA A 182 -18.55 -3.96 -4.14
CA ALA A 182 -18.82 -5.30 -4.64
C ALA A 182 -18.53 -6.35 -3.55
N PRO A 183 -19.30 -7.45 -3.47
CA PRO A 183 -19.08 -8.49 -2.47
C PRO A 183 -17.64 -9.00 -2.53
N ASP A 184 -17.07 -9.16 -1.34
CA ASP A 184 -15.65 -9.42 -1.03
C ASP A 184 -14.86 -10.15 -2.13
N GLY A 185 -13.83 -9.50 -2.68
CA GLY A 185 -12.78 -10.17 -3.46
C GLY A 185 -12.45 -9.58 -4.83
N ALA A 186 -13.31 -8.73 -5.40
CA ALA A 186 -13.07 -8.19 -6.73
C ALA A 186 -12.17 -6.94 -6.68
N ALA A 187 -10.87 -7.12 -6.97
CA ALA A 187 -9.97 -6.00 -7.19
C ALA A 187 -10.49 -5.09 -8.31
N HIS A 188 -10.45 -3.77 -8.11
CA HIS A 188 -10.78 -2.83 -9.17
C HIS A 188 -9.57 -2.62 -10.09
N TRP A 189 -9.77 -2.74 -11.40
CA TRP A 189 -8.69 -2.65 -12.39
C TRP A 189 -8.77 -1.32 -13.16
N LEU A 190 -7.90 -0.38 -12.81
CA LEU A 190 -7.84 0.91 -13.48
C LEU A 190 -7.08 0.79 -14.81
N GLY A 191 -7.73 1.18 -15.91
CA GLY A 191 -7.15 1.10 -17.25
C GLY A 191 -7.20 -0.30 -17.89
N LEU A 192 -8.08 -1.19 -17.41
CA LEU A 192 -8.37 -2.47 -18.06
C LEU A 192 -9.26 -2.25 -19.29
N THR A 193 -8.78 -2.65 -20.47
CA THR A 193 -9.61 -2.74 -21.68
C THR A 193 -10.24 -4.13 -21.74
N ARG A 194 -11.50 -4.26 -21.31
CA ARG A 194 -12.19 -5.55 -21.18
C ARG A 194 -12.29 -6.31 -22.50
N ASP A 195 -12.46 -5.62 -23.62
CA ASP A 195 -12.54 -6.26 -24.96
C ASP A 195 -11.26 -7.00 -25.38
N ARG A 196 -10.13 -6.72 -24.72
CA ARG A 196 -8.86 -7.42 -24.95
C ARG A 196 -8.70 -8.68 -24.08
N VAL A 197 -9.60 -8.88 -23.11
CA VAL A 197 -9.63 -10.06 -22.27
C VAL A 197 -10.54 -11.08 -22.96
N ARG A 198 -9.97 -12.20 -23.39
CA ARG A 198 -10.79 -13.33 -23.86
C ARG A 198 -11.54 -13.88 -22.66
N ASP A 199 -12.84 -14.07 -22.79
CA ASP A 199 -13.61 -14.81 -21.80
C ASP A 199 -13.26 -16.29 -21.95
N GLU A 200 -12.32 -16.76 -21.13
CA GLU A 200 -11.93 -18.16 -21.03
C GLU A 200 -12.71 -18.90 -19.93
N SER A 201 -13.83 -18.32 -19.46
CA SER A 201 -14.75 -19.06 -18.59
C SER A 201 -15.05 -20.38 -19.27
N PRO A 202 -14.79 -21.54 -18.64
CA PRO A 202 -15.11 -22.81 -19.25
C PRO A 202 -16.61 -22.77 -19.53
N GLN A 203 -16.97 -22.76 -20.81
CA GLN A 203 -18.32 -23.10 -21.22
C GLN A 203 -18.50 -24.51 -20.71
N PHE A 204 -19.15 -24.65 -19.56
CA PHE A 204 -19.57 -25.94 -19.04
C PHE A 204 -20.53 -26.48 -20.10
N HIS A 205 -20.00 -27.22 -21.07
CA HIS A 205 -20.78 -28.14 -21.86
C HIS A 205 -21.24 -29.19 -20.85
N PRO A 206 -22.54 -29.25 -20.51
CA PRO A 206 -23.01 -30.31 -19.64
C PRO A 206 -22.61 -31.62 -20.32
N VAL A 207 -21.73 -32.38 -19.66
CA VAL A 207 -21.46 -33.75 -20.07
C VAL A 207 -22.81 -34.43 -20.03
N ALA A 208 -23.34 -34.74 -21.22
CA ALA A 208 -24.60 -35.44 -21.36
C ALA A 208 -24.50 -36.70 -20.49
N ARG A 209 -25.31 -36.75 -19.42
CA ARG A 209 -25.46 -37.97 -18.62
C ARG A 209 -25.98 -39.05 -19.56
N ARG A 210 -25.15 -40.06 -19.83
CA ARG A 210 -25.59 -41.34 -20.39
C ARG A 210 -26.06 -42.25 -19.27
#